data_AF-A0A1L5F3A7-F1
#
_entry.id   AF-A0A1L5F3A7-F1
#
_cell.length_a   1.000
_cell.length_b   1.000
_cell.length_c   1.000
_cell.angle_alpha   90.00
_cell.angle_beta   90.00
_cell.angle_gamma   90.00
#
_symmetry.space_group_name_H-M   'P 1'
#
loop_
_entity.id
_entity.type
_entity.pdbx_description
1 polymer ?
#
loop_
_entity_poly.entity_id
_entity_poly.type
_entity_poly.pdbx_seq_one_letter_code
_entity_poly.pdbx_strand_id
1 'polypeptide(L)'
;MAVAFERKKETLDFVRDNWEIMYKKDIAKKLGCSASTVSIIGTELGLPIQGRSKESFYRIDSIKRMKNDFRLGEKITLRVSYGKGRRKIVKGIVTDKTDYLVLVKWKKYGEDRRESFRYDEFCVGEVQVVSRNEKYMTESL
;
A
#
# COMPACT_ATOMS: atom_id res chain seq x y z
N MET A 1 27.25 -27.47 -3.79
CA MET A 1 26.51 -27.93 -4.99
C MET A 1 25.50 -26.86 -5.38
N ALA A 2 25.65 -26.23 -6.54
CA ALA A 2 24.61 -25.36 -7.08
C ALA A 2 23.55 -26.26 -7.71
N VAL A 3 22.38 -26.39 -7.07
CA VAL A 3 21.25 -27.11 -7.64
C VAL A 3 20.77 -26.30 -8.84
N ALA A 4 20.81 -26.88 -10.03
CA ALA A 4 20.30 -26.25 -11.24
C ALA A 4 18.80 -26.02 -11.06
N PHE A 5 18.37 -24.76 -11.06
CA PHE A 5 16.97 -24.41 -10.98
C PHE A 5 16.29 -24.77 -12.30
N GLU A 6 15.40 -25.77 -12.29
CA GLU A 6 14.68 -26.22 -13.48
C GLU A 6 13.70 -25.13 -13.95
N ARG A 7 13.96 -24.55 -15.12
CA ARG A 7 13.11 -23.53 -15.75
C ARG A 7 11.93 -24.19 -16.46
N LYS A 8 10.95 -24.67 -15.69
CA LYS A 8 9.70 -25.23 -16.24
C LYS A 8 8.80 -24.11 -16.75
N LYS A 9 7.94 -24.42 -17.73
CA LYS A 9 6.95 -23.49 -18.28
C LYS A 9 6.09 -22.86 -17.17
N GLU A 10 5.63 -23.66 -16.22
CA GLU A 10 4.85 -23.20 -15.06
C GLU A 10 5.59 -22.17 -14.20
N THR A 11 6.91 -22.32 -14.07
CA THR A 11 7.75 -21.38 -13.33
C THR A 11 7.86 -20.04 -14.06
N LEU A 12 8.01 -20.08 -15.39
CA LEU A 12 8.07 -18.89 -16.23
C LEU A 12 6.73 -18.14 -16.23
N ASP A 13 5.62 -18.88 -16.36
CA ASP A 13 4.26 -18.33 -16.30
C ASP A 13 4.00 -17.70 -14.93
N PHE A 14 4.41 -18.37 -13.84
CA PHE A 14 4.31 -17.81 -12.48
C PHE A 14 5.10 -16.50 -12.33
N VAL A 15 6.34 -16.44 -12.85
CA VAL A 15 7.15 -15.20 -12.80
C VAL A 15 6.47 -14.10 -13.61
N ARG A 16 5.93 -14.40 -14.79
CA ARG A 16 5.24 -13.43 -15.65
C ARG A 16 4.00 -12.86 -14.99
N ASP A 17 3.12 -13.74 -14.49
CA ASP A 17 1.83 -13.36 -13.92
C ASP A 17 1.99 -12.57 -12.62
N ASN A 18 3.09 -12.81 -11.89
CA ASN A 18 3.36 -12.14 -10.62
C ASN A 18 4.42 -11.02 -10.73
N TRP A 19 4.94 -10.73 -11.93
CA TRP A 19 6.05 -9.79 -12.13
C TRP A 19 5.73 -8.38 -11.64
N GLU A 20 4.49 -7.94 -11.78
CA GLU A 20 4.03 -6.62 -11.32
C GLU A 20 3.34 -6.67 -9.94
N ILE A 21 3.04 -7.86 -9.44
CA ILE A 21 2.21 -8.07 -8.25
C ILE A 21 3.08 -8.32 -7.01
N MET A 22 4.21 -9.01 -7.17
CA MET A 22 5.05 -9.47 -6.09
C MET A 22 6.48 -8.92 -6.20
N TYR A 23 7.11 -8.67 -5.05
CA TYR A 23 8.54 -8.38 -5.04
C TYR A 23 9.32 -9.59 -5.52
N LYS A 24 10.43 -9.37 -6.25
CA LYS A 24 11.36 -10.44 -6.67
C LYS A 24 11.75 -11.38 -5.53
N LYS A 25 11.93 -10.85 -4.31
CA LYS A 25 12.25 -11.65 -3.12
C LYS A 25 11.14 -12.63 -2.73
N ASP A 26 9.89 -12.23 -2.88
CA ASP A 26 8.74 -13.07 -2.54
C ASP A 26 8.45 -14.11 -3.63
N ILE A 27 8.61 -13.73 -4.90
CA ILE A 27 8.59 -14.66 -6.04
C ILE A 27 9.69 -15.71 -5.84
N ALA A 28 10.90 -15.27 -5.52
CA ALA A 28 12.05 -16.15 -5.27
C ALA A 28 11.78 -17.12 -4.11
N LYS A 29 11.19 -16.62 -3.01
CA LYS A 29 10.81 -17.46 -1.86
C LYS A 29 9.77 -18.52 -2.24
N LYS A 30 8.78 -18.17 -3.07
CA LYS A 30 7.75 -19.11 -3.55
C LYS A 30 8.31 -20.17 -4.49
N LEU A 31 9.27 -19.78 -5.33
CA LEU A 31 9.92 -20.67 -6.28
C LEU A 31 11.09 -21.45 -5.66
N GLY A 32 11.47 -21.18 -4.41
CA GLY A 32 12.64 -21.80 -3.79
C GLY A 32 13.97 -21.43 -4.46
N CYS A 33 14.04 -20.25 -5.09
CA CYS A 33 15.22 -19.78 -5.81
C CYS A 33 15.73 -18.43 -5.28
N SER A 34 16.76 -17.87 -5.92
CA SER A 34 17.31 -16.58 -5.55
C SER A 34 16.59 -15.42 -6.27
N ALA A 35 16.55 -14.24 -5.66
CA ALA A 35 16.01 -13.05 -6.31
C ALA A 35 16.79 -12.65 -7.57
N SER A 36 18.09 -12.98 -7.63
CA SER A 36 18.93 -12.82 -8.83
C SER A 36 18.46 -13.73 -9.95
N THR A 37 18.10 -14.99 -9.63
CA THR A 37 17.53 -15.95 -10.58
C THR A 37 16.23 -15.43 -11.18
N VAL A 38 15.32 -14.89 -10.34
CA VAL A 38 14.07 -14.26 -10.80
C VAL A 38 14.36 -13.05 -11.71
N SER A 39 15.39 -12.27 -11.41
CA SER A 39 15.76 -11.12 -12.26
C SER A 39 16.25 -11.55 -13.64
N ILE A 40 17.06 -12.61 -13.72
CA ILE A 40 17.54 -13.18 -14.98
C ILE A 40 16.35 -13.70 -15.80
N ILE A 41 15.43 -14.44 -15.16
CA ILE A 41 14.21 -14.95 -15.82
C ILE A 41 13.38 -13.81 -16.40
N GLY A 42 13.18 -12.72 -15.65
CA GLY A 42 12.44 -11.57 -16.17
C GLY A 42 13.10 -10.93 -17.38
N THR A 43 14.43 -10.80 -17.38
CA THR A 43 15.18 -10.33 -18.56
C THR A 43 15.00 -11.27 -19.76
N GLU A 44 15.08 -12.59 -19.55
CA GLU A 44 14.90 -13.59 -20.60
C GLU A 44 13.47 -13.59 -21.18
N LEU A 45 12.47 -13.31 -20.34
CA LEU A 45 11.08 -13.16 -20.74
C LEU A 45 10.76 -11.80 -21.39
N GLY A 46 11.75 -10.90 -21.51
CA GLY A 46 11.55 -9.54 -22.04
C GLY A 46 10.67 -8.66 -21.15
N LEU A 47 10.56 -9.00 -19.86
CA LEU A 47 9.75 -8.24 -18.91
C LEU A 47 10.43 -6.90 -18.60
N PRO A 48 9.65 -5.83 -18.39
CA PRO A 48 10.21 -4.53 -18.08
C PRO A 48 11.10 -4.63 -16.84
N ILE A 49 12.22 -3.89 -16.85
CA ILE A 49 13.10 -3.79 -15.70
C ILE A 49 12.25 -3.36 -14.51
N GLN A 50 12.10 -4.25 -13.52
CA GLN A 50 11.60 -3.84 -12.21
C GLN A 50 12.56 -2.78 -11.66
N GLY A 51 12.18 -1.51 -11.83
CA GLY A 51 12.95 -0.37 -11.36
C GLY A 51 13.11 -0.40 -9.85
N ARG A 52 14.20 0.20 -9.36
CA ARG A 52 14.31 0.59 -7.96
C ARG A 52 13.40 1.80 -7.70
N SER A 53 12.08 1.59 -7.70
CA SER A 53 11.11 2.53 -7.12
C SER A 53 9.77 1.82 -6.95
N LYS A 54 9.20 1.87 -5.75
CA LYS A 54 7.81 1.47 -5.47
C LYS A 54 6.81 2.58 -5.88
N GLU A 55 7.14 3.36 -6.90
CA GLU A 55 6.38 4.51 -7.36
C GLU A 55 6.39 4.34 -8.88
N SER A 56 5.29 4.09 -9.58
CA SER A 56 4.20 5.06 -9.66
C SER A 56 3.12 4.54 -10.62
N PHE A 57 2.48 3.40 -10.34
CA PHE A 57 1.15 3.13 -10.88
C PHE A 57 0.42 2.24 -9.88
N TYR A 58 -0.07 2.82 -8.79
CA TYR A 58 -1.17 2.17 -8.10
C TYR A 58 -2.27 2.00 -9.13
N ARG A 59 -2.55 0.74 -9.50
CA ARG A 59 -3.70 0.42 -10.35
C ARG A 59 -4.88 1.16 -9.74
N ILE A 60 -5.64 1.88 -10.57
CA ILE A 60 -6.79 2.69 -10.15
C ILE A 60 -7.68 1.92 -9.16
N ASP A 61 -7.75 0.60 -9.29
CA ASP A 61 -8.45 -0.32 -8.40
C ASP A 61 -7.94 -0.36 -6.95
N SER A 62 -6.64 -0.18 -6.71
CA SER A 62 -6.07 -0.08 -5.37
C SER A 62 -6.48 1.22 -4.68
N ILE A 63 -6.48 2.34 -5.42
CA ILE A 63 -7.00 3.62 -4.93
C ILE A 63 -8.50 3.51 -4.64
N LYS A 64 -9.28 2.92 -5.56
CA LYS A 64 -10.71 2.67 -5.37
C LYS A 64 -10.99 1.79 -4.15
N ARG A 65 -10.24 0.70 -3.95
CA ARG A 65 -10.36 -0.15 -2.76
C ARG A 65 -10.03 0.62 -1.48
N MET A 66 -8.91 1.34 -1.48
CA MET A 66 -8.50 2.17 -0.34
C MET A 66 -9.57 3.21 0.01
N LYS A 67 -10.15 3.89 -0.98
CA LYS A 67 -11.27 4.83 -0.79
C LYS A 67 -12.46 4.18 -0.08
N ASN A 68 -12.81 2.96 -0.47
CA ASN A 68 -13.98 2.26 0.07
C ASN A 68 -13.80 1.83 1.53
N ASP A 69 -12.56 1.72 1.99
CA ASP A 69 -12.29 1.40 3.39
C ASP A 69 -12.67 2.56 4.32
N PHE A 70 -12.80 3.81 3.83
CA PHE A 70 -13.12 4.95 4.67
C PHE A 70 -14.62 5.30 4.69
N ARG A 71 -15.14 5.59 5.89
CA ARG A 71 -16.52 5.98 6.17
C ARG A 71 -16.56 7.37 6.80
N LEU A 72 -17.50 8.21 6.35
CA LEU A 72 -17.72 9.53 6.96
C LEU A 72 -18.14 9.34 8.43
N GLY A 73 -17.60 10.17 9.32
CA GLY A 73 -17.85 10.10 10.76
C GLY A 73 -17.05 9.02 11.50
N GLU A 74 -16.30 8.15 10.80
CA GLU A 74 -15.49 7.13 11.48
C GLU A 74 -14.32 7.76 12.25
N LYS A 75 -14.01 7.21 13.43
CA LYS A 75 -12.82 7.60 14.19
C LYS A 75 -11.64 6.75 13.74
N ILE A 76 -10.58 7.41 13.29
CA ILE A 76 -9.35 6.76 12.83
C ILE A 76 -8.13 7.25 13.59
N THR A 77 -7.17 6.33 13.78
CA THR A 77 -5.80 6.65 14.16
C THR A 77 -4.88 6.34 13.00
N LEU A 78 -4.18 7.36 12.50
CA LEU A 78 -3.19 7.24 11.43
C LEU A 78 -1.78 7.36 11.99
N ARG A 79 -0.87 6.54 11.47
CA ARG A 79 0.58 6.72 11.60
C ARG A 79 1.09 7.25 10.27
N VAL A 80 1.62 8.46 10.29
CA VAL A 80 2.15 9.17 9.12
C VAL A 80 3.66 9.19 9.21
N SER A 81 4.33 8.69 8.18
CA SER A 81 5.79 8.71 8.04
C SER A 81 6.17 9.80 7.06
N TYR A 82 6.84 10.84 7.55
CA TYR A 82 7.46 11.83 6.68
C TYR A 82 8.91 11.39 6.44
N GLY A 83 9.39 11.48 5.20
CA GLY A 83 10.77 11.11 4.86
C GLY A 83 11.81 11.63 5.88
N LYS A 84 12.92 10.88 6.03
CA LYS A 84 13.94 11.04 7.11
C LYS A 84 13.54 10.45 8.48
N GLY A 85 12.70 9.43 8.51
CA GLY A 85 12.40 8.64 9.72
C GLY A 85 11.49 9.33 10.75
N ARG A 86 10.92 10.49 10.40
CA ARG A 86 9.99 11.21 11.27
C ARG A 86 8.61 10.56 11.20
N ARG A 87 8.00 10.34 12.36
CA ARG A 87 6.67 9.72 12.48
C ARG A 87 5.75 10.61 13.28
N LYS A 88 4.50 10.72 12.84
CA LYS A 88 3.41 11.43 13.52
C LYS A 88 2.23 10.49 13.71
N ILE A 89 1.52 10.63 14.81
CA ILE A 89 0.24 9.96 15.03
C ILE A 89 -0.87 11.00 14.93
N VAL A 90 -1.86 10.75 14.08
CA VAL A 90 -3.05 11.58 13.90
C VAL A 90 -4.25 10.80 14.39
N LYS A 91 -4.94 11.30 15.42
CA LYS A 91 -6.19 10.72 15.93
C LYS A 91 -7.32 11.68 15.61
N GLY A 92 -8.25 11.25 14.75
CA GLY A 92 -9.27 12.15 14.22
C GLY A 92 -10.50 11.43 13.71
N ILE A 93 -11.38 12.22 13.11
CA ILE A 93 -12.64 11.78 12.51
C ILE A 93 -12.58 12.08 11.01
N VAL A 94 -12.98 11.11 10.19
CA VAL A 94 -13.14 11.33 8.75
C VAL A 94 -14.32 12.25 8.52
N THR A 95 -14.07 13.44 7.98
CA THR A 95 -15.13 14.44 7.72
C THR A 95 -15.53 14.52 6.27
N ASP A 96 -14.64 14.12 5.36
CA ASP A 96 -14.92 14.15 3.92
C ASP A 96 -14.04 13.14 3.18
N LYS A 97 -14.44 12.75 1.97
CA LYS A 97 -13.67 11.91 1.07
C LYS A 97 -13.96 12.23 -0.39
N THR A 98 -12.93 12.24 -1.21
CA THR A 98 -13.03 12.40 -2.67
C THR A 98 -12.65 11.09 -3.36
N ASP A 99 -12.43 11.12 -4.67
CA ASP A 99 -11.88 9.97 -5.41
C ASP A 99 -10.39 9.70 -5.10
N TYR A 100 -9.67 10.69 -4.55
CA TYR A 100 -8.21 10.63 -4.43
C TYR A 100 -7.69 10.84 -3.01
N LEU A 101 -8.48 11.40 -2.10
CA LEU A 101 -8.05 11.68 -0.74
C LEU A 101 -9.17 11.54 0.29
N VAL A 102 -8.77 11.39 1.55
CA VAL A 102 -9.62 11.45 2.73
C VAL A 102 -9.25 12.65 3.59
N LEU A 103 -10.24 13.34 4.12
CA LEU A 103 -10.08 14.48 5.01
C LEU A 103 -10.35 14.06 6.45
N VAL A 104 -9.38 14.34 7.32
CA VAL A 104 -9.43 13.96 8.73
C VAL A 104 -9.37 15.21 9.59
N LYS A 105 -10.41 15.40 10.40
CA LYS A 105 -10.46 16.44 11.43
C LYS A 105 -9.89 15.90 12.73
N TRP A 106 -8.93 16.59 13.31
CA TRP A 106 -8.27 16.20 14.57
C TRP A 106 -7.98 17.42 15.43
N LYS A 107 -7.82 17.23 16.74
CA LYS A 107 -7.54 18.34 17.67
C LYS A 107 -6.04 18.45 17.96
N LYS A 108 -5.51 19.67 17.87
CA LYS A 108 -4.15 20.00 18.32
C LYS A 108 -4.23 21.18 19.28
N TYR A 109 -3.79 20.98 20.53
CA TYR A 109 -3.83 22.02 21.58
C TYR A 109 -5.22 22.68 21.77
N GLY A 110 -6.29 21.89 21.66
CA GLY A 110 -7.67 22.40 21.78
C GLY A 110 -8.26 23.00 20.50
N GLU A 111 -7.44 23.32 19.50
CA GLU A 111 -7.89 23.80 18.20
C GLU A 111 -8.23 22.65 17.25
N ASP A 112 -9.30 22.83 16.48
CA ASP A 112 -9.67 21.95 15.40
C ASP A 112 -8.73 22.15 14.19
N ARG A 113 -8.08 21.07 13.77
CA ARG A 113 -7.27 21.01 12.56
C ARG A 113 -7.91 20.04 11.56
N ARG A 114 -7.68 20.31 10.28
CA ARG A 114 -8.05 19.41 9.18
C ARG A 114 -6.78 19.08 8.40
N GLU A 115 -6.64 17.82 8.04
CA GLU A 115 -5.51 17.32 7.27
C GLU A 115 -6.04 16.32 6.23
N SER A 116 -5.58 16.48 4.99
CA SER A 116 -5.93 15.60 3.88
C SER A 116 -4.83 14.57 3.68
N PHE A 117 -5.21 13.32 3.43
CA PHE A 117 -4.30 12.22 3.11
C PHE A 117 -4.73 11.60 1.80
N ARG A 118 -3.82 11.48 0.84
CA ARG A 118 -4.13 10.89 -0.46
C ARG A 118 -4.13 9.38 -0.36
N TYR A 119 -4.99 8.70 -1.13
CA TYR A 119 -5.11 7.25 -1.07
C TYR A 119 -3.84 6.51 -1.53
N ASP A 120 -3.09 7.10 -2.46
CA ASP A 120 -1.79 6.59 -2.87
C ASP A 120 -0.78 6.58 -1.70
N GLU A 121 -0.81 7.56 -0.79
CA GLU A 121 0.02 7.63 0.43
C GLU A 121 -0.23 6.44 1.37
N PHE A 122 -1.48 5.93 1.40
CA PHE A 122 -1.79 4.69 2.11
C PHE A 122 -1.29 3.46 1.37
N CYS A 123 -1.39 3.46 0.04
CA CYS A 123 -0.91 2.35 -0.78
C CYS A 123 0.63 2.22 -0.79
N VAL A 124 1.40 3.32 -0.65
CA VAL A 124 2.87 3.29 -0.45
C VAL A 124 3.26 2.95 0.99
N GLY A 125 2.31 3.03 1.94
CA GLY A 125 2.54 2.79 3.36
C GLY A 125 3.21 3.95 4.10
N GLU A 126 3.24 5.14 3.49
CA GLU A 126 3.60 6.40 4.15
C GLU A 126 2.57 6.76 5.22
N VAL A 127 1.29 6.49 4.93
CA VAL A 127 0.19 6.61 5.88
C VAL A 127 -0.37 5.22 6.18
N GLN A 128 -0.45 4.88 7.46
CA GLN A 128 -0.96 3.59 7.91
C GLN A 128 -2.13 3.80 8.87
N VAL A 129 -3.22 3.09 8.64
CA VAL A 129 -4.33 3.05 9.60
C VAL A 129 -3.95 2.09 10.73
N VAL A 130 -3.80 2.62 11.94
CA VAL A 130 -3.41 1.86 13.14
C VAL A 130 -4.63 1.30 13.86
N SER A 131 -5.72 2.07 13.91
CA SER A 131 -6.99 1.62 14.46
C SER A 131 -8.17 2.38 13.83
N ARG A 132 -9.31 1.70 13.77
CA ARG A 132 -10.60 2.24 13.35
C ARG A 132 -11.62 1.89 14.42
N ASN A 133 -12.47 2.85 14.80
CA ASN A 133 -13.59 2.60 15.69
C ASN A 133 -14.85 3.18 15.07
N GLU A 134 -15.84 2.32 14.82
CA GLU A 134 -17.19 2.72 14.44
C GLU A 134 -18.02 2.97 15.70
N LYS A 135 -18.17 4.24 16.10
CA LYS A 135 -19.14 4.71 17.11
C LYS A 135 -19.37 6.20 16.87
N TYR A 136 -20.52 6.73 16.42
CA TYR A 136 -21.92 6.28 16.49
C TYR A 136 -22.74 6.88 15.32
N MET A 137 -23.69 6.13 14.75
CA MET A 137 -25.04 6.67 14.55
C MET A 137 -25.84 6.27 15.79
N THR A 138 -26.10 7.23 16.66
CA THR A 138 -27.36 7.33 17.41
C THR A 138 -27.47 8.79 17.79
N GLU A 139 -28.34 9.45 17.04
CA GLU A 139 -28.84 10.78 17.28
C GLU A 139 -29.38 10.87 18.71
N SER A 140 -29.13 12.02 19.32
CA SER A 140 -29.97 12.53 20.39
C SER A 140 -31.30 12.96 19.75
N LEU A 141 -32.40 12.34 20.16
CA LEU A 141 -33.71 12.96 20.46
C LEU A 141 -34.65 11.89 21.03
#